data_AF-A0A328P3V6-F1
#
_entry.id   AF-A0A328P3V6-F1
#
_cell.length_a   1.000
_cell.length_b   1.000
_cell.length_c   1.000
_cell.angle_alpha   90.00
_cell.angle_beta   90.00
_cell.angle_gamma   90.00
#
_symmetry.space_group_name_H-M   'P 1'
#
loop_
_entity.id
_entity.type
_entity.pdbx_description
1 polymer ?
#
loop_
_entity_poly.entity_id
_entity_poly.type
_entity_poly.pdbx_seq_one_letter_code
_entity_poly.pdbx_strand_id
1 'polypeptide(L)'
;MGELSMGVGSEGAHIVKTFSCYFLGAQVRVRYERSGDEEAIWIANVVLDGRVRSIDGAAALQTPCAQSDVTRSVLRGLEWVRKSDASL
;
A
#
# COMPACT_ATOMS: atom_id res chain seq x y z
N MET A 1 28.06 -18.53 -37.75
CA MET A 1 26.61 -18.38 -37.49
C MET A 1 26.46 -18.22 -35.99
N GLY A 2 26.31 -16.98 -35.55
CA GLY A 2 26.33 -16.60 -34.13
C GLY A 2 25.05 -15.89 -33.73
N GLU A 3 24.82 -15.93 -32.42
CA GLU A 3 23.87 -15.16 -31.62
C GLU A 3 22.42 -15.65 -31.59
N LEU A 4 22.19 -16.62 -30.71
CA LEU A 4 20.92 -16.78 -30.01
C LEU A 4 20.72 -15.56 -29.10
N SER A 5 19.89 -14.62 -29.53
CA SER A 5 19.45 -13.50 -28.71
C SER A 5 18.49 -14.03 -27.64
N MET A 6 18.97 -14.17 -26.41
CA MET A 6 18.11 -14.39 -25.25
C MET A 6 17.36 -13.09 -24.95
N GLY A 7 16.09 -13.05 -25.31
CA GLY A 7 15.18 -11.99 -24.90
C GLY A 7 15.17 -11.87 -23.39
N VAL A 8 15.68 -10.74 -22.91
CA VAL A 8 15.67 -10.34 -21.51
C VAL A 8 14.21 -10.31 -21.07
N GLY A 9 13.81 -11.22 -20.18
CA GLY A 9 12.53 -11.11 -19.49
C GLY A 9 12.54 -9.79 -18.73
N SER A 10 11.68 -8.85 -19.12
CA SER A 10 11.42 -7.65 -18.33
C SER A 10 10.71 -8.09 -17.05
N GLU A 11 11.47 -8.54 -16.06
CA GLU A 11 10.98 -8.63 -14.68
C GLU A 11 10.53 -7.21 -14.31
N GLY A 12 9.21 -7.01 -14.18
CA GLY A 12 8.65 -5.71 -13.82
C GLY A 12 9.32 -5.21 -12.55
N ALA A 13 9.78 -3.96 -12.55
CA ALA A 13 10.55 -3.40 -11.43
C ALA A 13 9.77 -3.60 -10.12
N HIS A 14 10.33 -4.40 -9.21
CA HIS A 14 9.79 -4.59 -7.87
C HIS A 14 10.04 -3.32 -7.05
N ILE A 15 8.98 -2.57 -6.74
CA ILE A 15 9.08 -1.28 -6.05
C ILE A 15 8.58 -1.45 -4.63
N VAL A 16 9.45 -1.11 -3.67
CA VAL A 16 9.10 -0.98 -2.25
C VAL A 16 9.23 0.48 -1.86
N LYS A 17 8.17 1.06 -1.29
CA LYS A 17 8.18 2.45 -0.83
C LYS A 17 7.53 2.59 0.54
N THR A 18 8.02 3.57 1.29
CA THR A 18 7.47 3.96 2.58
C THR A 18 7.06 5.42 2.53
N PHE A 19 5.90 5.76 3.09
CA PHE A 19 5.46 7.13 3.26
C PHE A 19 4.65 7.29 4.56
N SER A 20 4.27 8.52 4.87
CA SER A 20 3.36 8.82 5.97
C SER A 20 2.16 9.62 5.48
N CYS A 21 0.99 9.33 6.04
CA CYS A 21 -0.22 10.12 5.91
C CYS A 21 -0.88 10.31 7.29
N TYR A 22 -2.07 10.89 7.34
CA TYR A 22 -2.79 11.16 8.59
C TYR A 22 -4.20 10.59 8.56
N PHE A 23 -4.64 10.03 9.69
CA PHE A 23 -6.00 9.57 9.92
C PHE A 23 -6.47 10.02 11.30
N LEU A 24 -7.55 10.81 11.36
CA LEU A 24 -8.08 11.39 12.61
C LEU A 24 -7.02 12.13 13.46
N GLY A 25 -6.08 12.83 12.81
CA GLY A 25 -4.98 13.54 13.48
C GLY A 25 -3.80 12.66 13.89
N ALA A 26 -3.91 11.33 13.80
CA ALA A 26 -2.80 10.40 14.05
C ALA A 26 -1.96 10.18 12.78
N GLN A 27 -0.63 10.11 12.94
CA GLN A 27 0.27 9.76 11.85
C GLN A 27 0.16 8.26 11.55
N VAL A 28 -0.03 7.94 10.27
CA VAL A 28 -0.06 6.58 9.74
C VAL A 28 1.22 6.36 8.94
N ARG A 29 2.02 5.36 9.31
CA ARG A 29 3.21 4.94 8.55
C ARG A 29 2.82 3.80 7.62
N VAL A 30 3.03 4.00 6.32
CA VAL A 30 2.63 3.04 5.28
C VAL A 30 3.87 2.54 4.57
N ARG A 31 4.00 1.21 4.48
CA ARG A 31 4.91 0.55 3.54
C ARG A 31 4.05 -0.14 2.49
N TYR A 32 4.40 0.02 1.21
CA TYR A 32 3.76 -0.73 0.14
C TYR A 32 4.77 -1.31 -0.83
N GLU A 33 4.35 -2.39 -1.47
CA GLU A 33 5.12 -3.16 -2.43
C GLU A 33 4.25 -3.32 -3.69
N ARG A 34 4.83 -3.09 -4.87
CA ARG A 34 4.16 -3.34 -6.14
C ARG A 34 5.08 -4.02 -7.14
N SER A 35 4.51 -4.96 -7.89
CA SER A 35 5.14 -5.59 -9.05
C SER A 35 4.33 -5.19 -10.27
N GLY A 36 4.86 -4.24 -11.05
CA GLY A 36 4.11 -3.65 -12.18
C GLY A 36 3.16 -2.51 -11.77
N ASP A 37 2.19 -2.25 -12.63
CA ASP A 37 1.38 -1.02 -12.60
C ASP A 37 -0.08 -1.24 -12.21
N GLU A 38 -0.50 -2.46 -11.85
CA GLU A 38 -1.92 -2.78 -11.61
C GLU A 38 -2.30 -2.83 -10.13
N GLU A 39 -1.40 -3.33 -9.27
CA GLU A 39 -1.72 -3.57 -7.86
C GLU A 39 -0.52 -3.25 -6.94
N ALA A 40 -0.83 -2.78 -5.74
CA ALA A 40 0.12 -2.68 -4.63
C ALA A 40 -0.44 -3.36 -3.37
N ILE A 41 0.39 -4.13 -2.68
CA ILE A 41 0.12 -4.65 -1.33
C ILE A 41 0.73 -3.67 -0.34
N TRP A 42 0.04 -3.40 0.77
CA TRP A 42 0.49 -2.43 1.75
C TRP A 42 0.24 -2.88 3.18
N ILE A 43 1.04 -2.34 4.09
CA ILE A 43 0.87 -2.41 5.54
C ILE A 43 0.91 -1.00 6.10
N ALA A 44 -0.06 -0.66 6.93
CA ALA A 44 -0.18 0.62 7.61
C ALA A 44 -0.15 0.43 9.13
N ASN A 45 0.72 1.20 9.78
CA ASN A 45 0.87 1.21 11.22
C ASN A 45 0.44 2.57 11.77
N VAL A 46 -0.42 2.58 12.76
CA VAL A 46 -0.94 3.79 13.40
C VAL A 46 -1.03 3.58 14.92
N VAL A 47 -0.83 4.65 15.69
CA VAL A 47 -1.13 4.65 17.12
C VAL A 47 -2.46 5.37 17.30
N LEU A 48 -3.49 4.64 17.72
CA LEU A 48 -4.82 5.18 18.05
C LEU A 48 -5.13 4.85 19.51
N ASP A 49 -5.56 5.85 20.29
CA ASP A 49 -5.90 5.72 21.71
C ASP A 49 -4.78 5.05 22.54
N GLY A 50 -3.52 5.39 22.23
CA GLY A 50 -2.34 4.82 22.89
C GLY A 50 -2.01 3.37 22.51
N ARG A 51 -2.76 2.77 21.58
CA ARG A 51 -2.54 1.40 21.09
C ARG A 51 -1.97 1.40 19.69
N VAL A 52 -0.92 0.61 19.47
CA VAL A 52 -0.41 0.34 18.11
C VAL A 52 -1.40 -0.57 17.40
N ARG A 53 -1.82 -0.15 16.21
CA ARG A 53 -2.63 -0.94 15.29
C ARG A 53 -1.87 -1.10 13.98
N SER A 54 -1.86 -2.33 13.48
CA SER A 54 -1.34 -2.67 12.16
C SER A 54 -2.48 -3.21 11.33
N ILE A 55 -2.62 -2.69 10.11
CA ILE A 55 -3.57 -3.18 9.13
C ILE A 55 -2.85 -3.39 7.80
N ASP A 56 -3.19 -4.44 7.09
CA ASP A 56 -2.67 -4.75 5.77
C ASP A 56 -3.80 -4.86 4.75
N GLY A 57 -3.44 -4.74 3.47
CA GLY A 57 -4.41 -4.85 2.40
C GLY A 57 -3.77 -4.67 1.02
N ALA A 58 -4.64 -4.59 0.02
CA ALA A 58 -4.26 -4.36 -1.37
C ALA A 58 -4.88 -3.06 -1.91
N ALA A 59 -4.31 -2.55 -2.99
CA ALA A 59 -4.81 -1.38 -3.70
C ALA A 59 -4.64 -1.58 -5.21
N ALA A 60 -5.76 -1.55 -5.93
CA ALA A 60 -5.72 -1.39 -7.39
C ALA A 60 -5.15 -0.01 -7.73
N LEU A 61 -4.15 0.03 -8.60
CA LEU A 61 -3.48 1.24 -9.06
C LEU A 61 -4.23 1.78 -10.28
N GLN A 62 -4.92 2.89 -10.08
CA GLN A 62 -5.79 3.50 -11.09
C GLN A 62 -5.26 4.85 -11.58
N THR A 63 -4.23 5.36 -10.91
CA THR A 63 -3.61 6.64 -11.23
C THR A 63 -2.12 6.46 -11.48
N PRO A 64 -1.48 7.41 -12.18
CA PRO A 64 -0.02 7.43 -12.31
C PRO A 64 0.72 7.55 -10.96
N CYS A 65 0.01 7.90 -9.88
CA CYS A 65 0.58 8.05 -8.55
C CYS A 65 0.15 6.89 -7.64
N ALA A 66 0.92 5.80 -7.66
CA ALA A 66 0.66 4.63 -6.81
C ALA A 66 0.52 5.00 -5.31
N GLN A 67 1.29 5.97 -4.83
CA GLN A 67 1.18 6.46 -3.45
C GLN A 67 -0.20 7.05 -3.15
N SER A 68 -0.84 7.75 -4.09
CA SER A 68 -2.18 8.31 -3.91
C SER A 68 -3.25 7.21 -3.84
N ASP A 69 -3.12 6.17 -4.66
CA ASP A 69 -4.03 5.02 -4.65
C ASP A 69 -3.90 4.19 -3.37
N VAL A 70 -2.67 3.92 -2.96
CA VAL A 70 -2.36 3.26 -1.68
C VAL A 70 -2.90 4.11 -0.51
N THR A 71 -2.70 5.43 -0.52
CA THR A 71 -3.24 6.32 0.52
C THR A 71 -4.76 6.19 0.63
N ARG A 72 -5.48 6.23 -0.50
CA ARG A 72 -6.95 6.06 -0.50
C ARG A 72 -7.35 4.68 0.03
N SER A 73 -6.64 3.62 -0.34
CA SER A 73 -6.94 2.27 0.15
C SER A 73 -6.72 2.12 1.66
N VAL A 74 -5.59 2.64 2.17
CA VAL A 74 -5.28 2.67 3.61
C VAL A 74 -6.35 3.41 4.40
N LEU A 75 -6.77 4.59 3.95
CA LEU A 75 -7.79 5.38 4.65
C LEU A 75 -9.14 4.65 4.71
N ARG A 76 -9.55 3.98 3.62
CA ARG A 76 -10.76 3.13 3.62
C ARG A 76 -10.64 1.97 4.58
N GLY A 77 -9.48 1.29 4.61
CA GLY A 77 -9.21 0.19 5.55
C GLY A 77 -9.31 0.63 7.01
N LEU A 78 -8.73 1.77 7.36
CA LEU A 78 -8.81 2.35 8.70
C LEU A 78 -10.25 2.74 9.08
N GLU A 79 -11.03 3.31 8.14
CA GLU A 79 -12.44 3.62 8.37
C GLU A 79 -13.28 2.36 8.62
N TRP A 80 -13.02 1.27 7.90
CA TRP A 80 -13.69 0.00 8.12
C TRP A 80 -13.39 -0.57 9.50
N VAL A 81 -12.11 -0.67 9.88
CA VAL A 81 -11.72 -1.16 11.22
C VAL A 81 -12.37 -0.32 12.32
N ARG A 82 -12.39 1.00 12.17
CA ARG A 82 -13.05 1.90 13.14
C ARG A 82 -14.55 1.64 13.26
N LYS A 83 -15.25 1.39 12.14
CA LYS A 83 -16.70 1.08 12.16
C LYS A 83 -16.98 -0.27 12.79
N SER A 84 -16.14 -1.27 12.52
CA SER A 84 -16.24 -2.60 13.15
C SER A 84 -16.05 -2.52 14.66
N ASP A 85 -15.09 -1.73 15.15
CA ASP A 85 -14.88 -1.54 16.58
C ASP A 85 -16.03 -0.82 17.28
N ALA A 86 -16.72 0.11 16.59
CA ALA A 86 -17.85 0.84 17.14
C ALA A 86 -19.15 0.00 17.22
N SER A 87 -19.13 -1.22 16.67
CA SER A 87 -20.25 -2.17 16.71
C SER A 87 -20.12 -3.24 17.81
N LEU A 88 -19.05 -3.16 18.61
CA LEU A 88 -18.78 -3.99 19.80
C LEU A 88 -19.13 -3.24 21.08
#